data_AF-A0A921BLD8-F1
#
_entry.id   AF-A0A921BLD8-F1
#
_cell.length_a   1.000
_cell.length_b   1.000
_cell.length_c   1.000
_cell.angle_alpha   90.00
_cell.angle_beta   90.00
_cell.angle_gamma   90.00
#
_symmetry.space_group_name_H-M   'P 1'
#
loop_
_entity.id
_entity.type
_entity.pdbx_description
1 polymer ?
#
loop_
_entity_poly.entity_id
_entity_poly.type
_entity_poly.pdbx_seq_one_letter_code
_entity_poly.pdbx_strand_id
1 'polypeptide(L)'
;MTASGLTDGVREFLLAFADDEHLMGQQHAEWIGVAPFLEEDLAFCSISQDELGHAASLYAIVAGDGDPKRRRGPGHRRVGLPP
;
A
#
# COMPACT_ATOMS: atom_id res chain seq x y z
N MET A 1 -3.71 -28.36 -7.20
CA MET A 1 -3.59 -27.48 -6.02
C MET A 1 -2.66 -26.34 -6.43
N THR A 2 -3.23 -25.16 -6.67
CA THR A 2 -2.58 -24.03 -7.34
C THR A 2 -1.44 -23.46 -6.51
N ALA A 3 -0.32 -23.22 -7.17
CA ALA A 3 0.92 -22.72 -6.60
C ALA A 3 0.96 -21.18 -6.44
N SER A 4 -0.14 -20.52 -6.06
CA SER A 4 -0.17 -19.08 -5.82
C SER A 4 -0.95 -18.74 -4.56
N GLY A 5 -0.30 -18.03 -3.63
CA GLY A 5 -0.66 -17.93 -2.21
C GLY A 5 -1.96 -17.22 -1.79
N LEU A 6 -2.96 -17.04 -2.65
CA LEU A 6 -4.29 -16.54 -2.26
C LEU A 6 -5.41 -17.27 -3.03
N THR A 7 -6.53 -17.55 -2.37
CA THR A 7 -7.76 -17.99 -3.05
C THR A 7 -8.44 -16.80 -3.72
N ASP A 8 -9.27 -17.05 -4.74
CA ASP A 8 -9.93 -15.99 -5.52
C ASP A 8 -10.80 -15.09 -4.63
N GLY A 9 -11.55 -15.66 -3.68
CA GLY A 9 -12.35 -14.87 -2.75
C GLY A 9 -11.53 -13.99 -1.81
N VAL A 10 -10.37 -14.46 -1.33
CA VAL A 10 -9.48 -13.62 -0.49
C VAL A 10 -8.82 -12.54 -1.35
N ARG A 11 -8.47 -12.85 -2.60
CA ARG A 11 -7.94 -11.86 -3.55
C ARG A 11 -8.94 -10.74 -3.81
N GLU A 12 -10.20 -11.07 -4.10
CA GLU A 12 -11.24 -10.04 -4.32
C GLU A 12 -11.50 -9.22 -3.07
N PHE A 13 -11.54 -9.85 -1.89
CA PHE A 13 -11.71 -9.13 -0.64
C PHE A 13 -10.58 -8.12 -0.40
N LEU A 14 -9.32 -8.52 -0.60
CA LEU A 14 -8.18 -7.61 -0.42
C LEU A 14 -8.13 -6.50 -1.46
N LEU A 15 -8.59 -6.76 -2.69
CA LEU A 15 -8.73 -5.72 -3.71
C LEU A 15 -9.77 -4.68 -3.30
N ALA A 16 -10.97 -5.13 -2.91
CA ALA A 16 -12.02 -4.23 -2.45
C ALA A 16 -11.57 -3.41 -1.24
N PHE A 17 -10.89 -4.04 -0.28
CA PHE A 17 -10.37 -3.34 0.88
C PHE A 17 -9.27 -2.33 0.54
N ALA A 18 -8.40 -2.64 -0.43
CA ALA A 18 -7.41 -1.69 -0.92
C ALA A 18 -8.06 -0.48 -1.60
N ASP A 19 -9.13 -0.70 -2.37
CA ASP A 19 -9.89 0.36 -3.03
C ASP A 19 -10.58 1.28 -2.01
N ASP A 20 -11.13 0.72 -0.93
CA ASP A 20 -11.76 1.47 0.16
C ASP A 20 -10.75 2.40 0.88
N GLU A 21 -9.61 1.86 1.31
CA GLU A 21 -8.53 2.65 1.95
C GLU A 21 -7.99 3.73 1.00
N HIS A 22 -7.89 3.42 -0.30
CA HIS A 22 -7.47 4.41 -1.30
C HIS A 22 -8.48 5.57 -1.38
N LEU A 23 -9.77 5.25 -1.43
CA LEU A 23 -10.84 6.24 -1.55
C LEU A 23 -10.92 7.12 -0.28
N MET A 24 -10.86 6.53 0.91
CA MET A 24 -10.83 7.27 2.17
C MET A 24 -9.57 8.16 2.26
N GLY A 25 -8.40 7.63 1.89
CA GLY A 25 -7.16 8.39 1.85
C GLY A 25 -7.24 9.61 0.91
N GLN A 26 -7.81 9.45 -0.29
CA GLN A 26 -8.05 10.56 -1.22
C GLN A 26 -9.02 11.60 -0.63
N GLN A 27 -10.14 11.16 -0.05
CA GLN A 27 -11.13 12.06 0.54
C GLN A 27 -10.53 12.88 1.70
N HIS A 28 -9.69 12.28 2.55
CA HIS A 28 -8.98 13.03 3.59
C HIS A 28 -7.93 13.99 3.00
N ALA A 29 -7.32 13.65 1.86
CA ALA A 29 -6.38 14.53 1.16
C ALA A 29 -7.05 15.80 0.62
N GLU A 30 -8.34 15.76 0.29
CA GLU A 30 -9.09 16.94 -0.17
C GLU A 30 -9.20 18.02 0.92
N TRP A 31 -9.10 17.63 2.19
CA TRP A 31 -9.17 18.56 3.32
C TRP A 31 -7.82 19.22 3.64
N ILE A 32 -6.74 18.77 2.99
CA ILE A 32 -5.40 19.31 3.22
C ILE A 32 -5.31 20.77 2.75
N GLY A 33 -4.95 21.66 3.65
CA GLY A 33 -4.83 23.10 3.41
C GLY A 33 -6.15 23.88 3.45
N VAL A 34 -7.28 23.23 3.75
CA VAL A 34 -8.60 23.88 3.88
C VAL A 34 -9.26 23.69 5.25
N ALA A 35 -8.68 22.86 6.12
CA ALA A 35 -9.13 22.72 7.51
C ALA A 35 -9.00 24.06 8.28
N PRO A 36 -9.90 24.34 9.25
CA PRO A 36 -9.94 25.62 9.95
C PRO A 36 -8.75 25.87 10.91
N PHE A 37 -8.02 24.82 11.31
CA PHE A 37 -6.85 24.90 12.19
C PHE A 37 -5.67 24.07 11.64
N LEU A 38 -4.43 24.49 11.96
CA LEU A 38 -3.21 23.81 11.49
C LEU A 38 -3.07 22.41 12.08
N GLU A 39 -3.45 22.23 13.34
CA GLU A 39 -3.43 20.94 14.02
C GLU A 39 -4.40 19.94 13.38
N GLU A 40 -5.56 20.43 12.94
CA GLU A 40 -6.56 19.64 12.24
C GLU A 40 -6.08 19.28 10.82
N ASP A 41 -5.49 20.22 10.11
CA ASP A 41 -4.89 19.99 8.79
C ASP A 41 -3.77 18.93 8.86
N LEU A 42 -2.90 19.04 9.86
CA LEU A 42 -1.85 18.05 10.12
C LEU A 42 -2.42 16.68 10.48
N ALA A 43 -3.51 16.62 11.25
CA ALA A 43 -4.19 15.38 11.56
C ALA A 43 -4.76 14.71 10.30
N PHE A 44 -5.43 15.47 9.42
CA PHE A 44 -5.92 14.96 8.12
C PHE A 44 -4.79 14.50 7.21
N CYS A 45 -3.67 15.22 7.17
CA CYS A 45 -2.46 14.78 6.45
C CYS A 45 -1.98 13.41 6.95
N SER A 46 -1.88 13.23 8.28
CA SER A 46 -1.42 11.97 8.87
C SER A 46 -2.36 10.81 8.57
N ILE A 47 -3.68 11.03 8.71
CA ILE A 47 -4.69 10.00 8.42
C ILE A 47 -4.66 9.64 6.93
N SER A 48 -4.63 10.63 6.03
CA SER A 48 -4.55 10.39 4.59
C SER A 48 -3.30 9.57 4.21
N GLN A 49 -2.15 9.88 4.83
CA GLN A 49 -0.91 9.13 4.61
C GLN A 49 -1.01 7.67 5.05
N ASP A 50 -1.61 7.40 6.21
CA ASP A 50 -1.77 6.04 6.73
C ASP A 50 -2.70 5.21 5.82
N GLU A 51 -3.86 5.74 5.45
CA GLU A 51 -4.84 5.10 4.54
C GLU A 51 -4.22 4.79 3.17
N LEU A 52 -3.52 5.75 2.56
CA LEU A 52 -2.82 5.53 1.28
C LEU A 52 -1.68 4.52 1.41
N GLY A 53 -0.99 4.48 2.56
CA GLY A 53 0.04 3.49 2.87
C GLY A 53 -0.53 2.07 3.01
N HIS A 54 -1.71 1.94 3.64
CA HIS A 54 -2.44 0.67 3.72
C HIS A 54 -2.90 0.22 2.34
N ALA A 55 -3.54 1.09 1.55
CA ALA A 55 -3.96 0.78 0.19
C ALA A 55 -2.79 0.26 -0.65
N ALA A 56 -1.64 0.96 -0.64
CA ALA A 56 -0.44 0.54 -1.34
C ALA A 56 0.07 -0.84 -0.89
N SER A 57 0.03 -1.11 0.42
CA SER A 57 0.45 -2.40 0.98
C SER A 57 -0.49 -3.54 0.58
N LEU A 58 -1.80 -3.30 0.59
CA LEU A 58 -2.82 -4.27 0.19
C LEU A 58 -2.74 -4.58 -1.31
N TYR A 59 -2.60 -3.57 -2.16
CA TYR A 59 -2.36 -3.78 -3.60
C TYR A 59 -1.07 -4.58 -3.86
N ALA A 60 0.00 -4.32 -3.11
CA ALA A 60 1.24 -5.09 -3.23
C ALA A 60 1.05 -6.57 -2.85
N ILE A 61 0.22 -6.87 -1.84
CA ILE A 61 -0.14 -8.26 -1.49
C ILE A 61 -0.91 -8.91 -2.65
N VAL A 62 -1.92 -8.24 -3.20
CA VAL A 62 -2.71 -8.74 -4.34
C VAL A 62 -1.83 -8.97 -5.57
N ALA A 63 -0.92 -8.05 -5.88
CA ALA A 63 0.04 -8.15 -6.99
C ALA A 63 1.08 -9.28 -6.80
N GLY A 64 1.18 -9.83 -5.59
CA GLY A 64 2.17 -10.84 -5.23
C GLY A 64 3.55 -10.28 -4.90
N ASP A 65 3.66 -8.95 -4.73
CA ASP A 65 4.91 -8.25 -4.39
C ASP A 65 5.15 -8.18 -2.87
N GLY A 66 4.14 -8.56 -2.07
CA GLY A 66 4.28 -8.85 -0.64
C GLY A 66 5.03 -10.16 -0.33
N ASP A 67 5.27 -11.01 -1.33
CA ASP A 67 6.06 -12.24 -1.15
C ASP A 67 7.58 -11.94 -1.19
N PRO A 68 8.32 -12.11 -0.08
CA PRO A 68 9.77 -11.91 -0.05
C PRO A 68 10.53 -12.83 -1.02
N LYS A 69 9.94 -13.95 -1.47
CA LYS A 69 10.53 -14.83 -2.50
C LYS A 69 10.48 -14.21 -3.89
N ARG A 70 9.45 -13.40 -4.20
CA ARG A 70 9.27 -12.74 -5.50
C ARG A 70 10.15 -11.50 -5.65
N ARG A 71 10.43 -10.81 -4.54
CA ARG A 71 11.44 -9.73 -4.46
C ARG A 71 12.87 -10.20 -4.80
N ARG A 72 13.16 -11.51 -4.71
CA ARG A 72 14.44 -12.13 -5.11
C ARG A 72 14.45 -12.59 -6.58
N GLY A 73 14.01 -11.74 -7.51
CA GLY A 73 14.23 -11.98 -8.93
C GLY A 73 15.73 -12.01 -9.29
N PRO A 74 16.12 -12.51 -10.48
CA PRO A 74 17.52 -12.86 -10.84
C PRO A 74 18.52 -11.69 -10.86
N GLY A 75 18.11 -10.46 -10.54
CA GLY A 75 18.90 -9.24 -10.68
C GLY A 75 19.63 -8.78 -9.42
N HIS A 76 19.40 -9.37 -8.25
CA HIS A 76 20.05 -8.94 -7.01
C HIS A 76 21.46 -9.55 -6.85
N ARG A 77 22.32 -9.38 -7.87
CA ARG A 77 23.76 -9.56 -7.70
C ARG A 77 24.22 -8.46 -6.75
N ARG A 78 24.71 -8.88 -5.57
CA ARG A 78 25.46 -8.02 -4.66
C ARG A 78 26.50 -7.26 -5.50
N VAL A 79 26.35 -5.95 -5.62
CA VAL A 79 27.42 -5.11 -6.15
C VAL A 79 28.58 -5.31 -5.19
N GLY A 80 29.58 -6.07 -5.63
CA GLY A 80 30.83 -6.20 -4.89
C GLY A 80 31.43 -4.81 -4.78
N LEU A 81 31.56 -4.31 -3.56
CA LEU A 81 32.38 -3.15 -3.28
C LEU A 81 33.84 -3.58 -3.53
N PRO A 82 34.61 -2.93 -4.42
CA PRO A 82 36.05 -3.16 -4.48
C PRO A 82 36.73 -2.67 -3.19
N PRO A 83 37.94 -3.18 -2.87
CA PRO A 83 38.63 -2.92 -1.60
C PRO A 83 38.95 -1.44 -1.38
#